data_AF-A0A350UUS0-F1
#
_entry.id   AF-A0A350UUS0-F1
#
_cell.length_a   1.000
_cell.length_b   1.000
_cell.length_c   1.000
_cell.angle_alpha   90.00
_cell.angle_beta   90.00
_cell.angle_gamma   90.00
#
_symmetry.space_group_name_H-M   'P 1'
#
loop_
_entity.id
_entity.type
_entity.pdbx_description
1 polymer ?
#
loop_
_entity_poly.entity_id
_entity_poly.type
_entity_poly.pdbx_seq_one_letter_code
_entity_poly.pdbx_strand_id
1 'polypeptide(L)'
;MIPEGEFTLGVLPDEKLIQFMSDMTLSLNAQPAQKVHLDNFFIDRNEVTYEAFRRFKPKLEYDIKDPREPIRGVSWYEADTYCLSLGKRLPTEIEWEKAARGTDDRLFVWGSEFNKDKANFGKQVRPTGNTSGDISPYGIQDMNGNVSEWTSNWYQPYLNSTHKDKLFGKNVKVLRGGSYHKTEHGFMKEFTILSYRNFAPPKERFWDTGFRCAKSL
;
A
#
# COMPACT_ATOMS: atom_id res chain seq x y z
N MET A 1 -0.31 16.91 3.21
CA MET A 1 -1.66 17.09 2.61
C MET A 1 -1.54 16.66 1.17
N ILE A 2 -2.47 15.86 0.69
CA ILE A 2 -2.60 15.51 -0.72
C ILE A 2 -3.63 16.48 -1.33
N PRO A 3 -3.28 17.19 -2.42
CA PRO A 3 -4.17 18.18 -3.00
C PRO A 3 -5.37 17.52 -3.68
N GLU A 4 -6.48 18.24 -3.69
CA GLU A 4 -7.66 17.93 -4.49
C GLU A 4 -7.28 17.84 -5.97
N GLY A 5 -7.99 16.98 -6.68
CA GLY A 5 -7.92 16.92 -8.14
C GLY A 5 -8.04 15.51 -8.68
N GLU A 6 -8.01 15.44 -10.00
CA GLU A 6 -8.10 14.20 -10.74
C GLU A 6 -6.76 13.48 -10.80
N PHE A 7 -6.81 12.15 -10.79
CA PHE A 7 -5.68 11.28 -11.12
C PHE A 7 -6.18 10.01 -11.83
N THR A 8 -5.25 9.26 -12.42
CA THR A 8 -5.54 7.95 -12.99
C THR A 8 -5.37 6.87 -11.93
N LEU A 9 -6.48 6.28 -11.50
CA LEU A 9 -6.48 5.07 -10.67
C LEU A 9 -6.28 3.84 -11.57
N GLY A 10 -5.44 2.89 -11.14
CA GLY A 10 -5.27 1.64 -11.87
C GLY A 10 -4.44 1.79 -13.13
N VAL A 11 -4.49 0.78 -14.00
CA VAL A 11 -3.62 0.67 -15.17
C VAL A 11 -4.39 0.37 -16.45
N LEU A 12 -3.92 0.92 -17.56
CA LEU A 12 -4.30 0.48 -18.90
C LEU A 12 -3.37 -0.66 -19.31
N PRO A 13 -3.83 -1.66 -20.06
CA PRO A 13 -2.92 -2.61 -20.70
C PRO A 13 -2.12 -1.88 -21.79
N ASP A 14 -0.92 -1.38 -21.44
CA ASP A 14 0.07 -0.83 -22.37
C ASP A 14 1.26 -1.79 -22.56
N GLU A 15 2.06 -1.61 -23.62
CA GLU A 15 3.21 -2.47 -23.90
C GLU A 15 4.25 -2.51 -22.76
N LYS A 16 4.37 -1.46 -21.95
CA LYS A 16 5.31 -1.41 -20.82
C LYS A 16 4.81 -2.30 -19.68
N LEU A 17 3.52 -2.27 -19.39
CA LEU A 17 2.85 -3.09 -18.39
C LEU A 17 2.77 -4.55 -18.81
N ILE A 18 2.62 -4.84 -20.10
CA ILE A 18 2.66 -6.23 -20.63
C ILE A 18 3.95 -6.94 -20.20
N GLN A 19 5.09 -6.25 -20.14
CA GLN A 19 6.36 -6.84 -19.68
C GLN A 19 6.34 -7.24 -18.19
N PHE A 20 5.45 -6.64 -17.40
CA PHE A 20 5.21 -6.93 -15.99
C PHE A 20 3.91 -7.73 -15.77
N MET A 21 3.23 -8.19 -16.83
CA MET A 21 2.00 -8.95 -16.70
C MET A 21 2.26 -10.38 -17.17
N SER A 22 2.20 -11.34 -16.26
CA SER A 22 2.00 -12.72 -16.67
C SER A 22 0.50 -12.97 -16.79
N ASP A 23 0.10 -13.90 -17.66
CA ASP A 23 -1.30 -14.33 -17.80
C ASP A 23 -1.89 -14.88 -16.49
N MET A 24 -1.04 -15.16 -15.49
CA MET A 24 -1.40 -15.63 -14.16
C MET A 24 -1.37 -14.55 -13.06
N THR A 25 -0.99 -13.29 -13.36
CA THR A 25 -0.78 -12.26 -12.31
C THR A 25 -1.92 -11.26 -12.11
N LEU A 26 -2.07 -10.92 -10.84
CA LEU A 26 -3.06 -10.06 -10.19
C LEU A 26 -3.10 -8.60 -10.68
N SER A 27 -2.22 -8.13 -11.57
CA SER A 27 -2.31 -6.75 -12.10
C SER A 27 -3.58 -6.48 -12.92
N LEU A 28 -4.25 -7.54 -13.39
CA LEU A 28 -5.57 -7.44 -14.04
C LEU A 28 -6.67 -6.92 -13.10
N ASN A 29 -6.52 -7.08 -11.79
CA ASN A 29 -7.50 -6.58 -10.81
C ASN A 29 -7.43 -5.05 -10.61
N ALA A 30 -6.44 -4.39 -11.19
CA ALA A 30 -6.25 -2.95 -11.20
C ALA A 30 -6.68 -2.31 -12.56
N GLN A 31 -7.37 -3.08 -13.41
CA GLN A 31 -7.91 -2.62 -14.70
C GLN A 31 -9.44 -2.52 -14.68
N PRO A 32 -10.04 -1.68 -15.56
CA PRO A 32 -9.37 -0.68 -16.39
C PRO A 32 -8.91 0.52 -15.55
N ALA A 33 -7.99 1.31 -16.10
CA ALA A 33 -7.66 2.62 -15.53
C ALA A 33 -8.90 3.52 -15.49
N GLN A 34 -9.00 4.34 -14.44
CA GLN A 34 -10.15 5.21 -14.19
C GLN A 34 -9.68 6.62 -13.85
N LYS A 35 -10.34 7.63 -14.44
CA LYS A 35 -10.19 9.01 -13.95
C LYS A 35 -11.04 9.16 -12.69
N VAL A 36 -10.38 9.50 -11.59
CA VAL A 36 -11.02 9.68 -10.29
C VAL A 36 -10.64 11.04 -9.74
N HIS A 37 -11.64 11.82 -9.34
CA HIS A 37 -11.46 13.03 -8.56
C HIS A 37 -11.46 12.69 -7.07
N LEU A 38 -10.49 13.21 -6.33
CA LEU A 38 -10.46 13.14 -4.87
C LEU A 38 -10.35 14.55 -4.31
N ASP A 39 -11.14 14.83 -3.28
CA ASP A 39 -10.99 16.02 -2.44
C ASP A 39 -9.62 16.04 -1.74
N ASN A 40 -9.27 17.17 -1.13
CA ASN A 40 -8.09 17.29 -0.29
C ASN A 40 -8.18 16.35 0.93
N PHE A 41 -7.08 15.67 1.26
CA PHE A 41 -6.99 14.85 2.47
C PHE A 41 -5.57 14.86 3.06
N PHE A 42 -5.45 14.43 4.31
CA PHE A 42 -4.16 14.11 4.92
C PHE A 42 -3.93 12.61 4.91
N ILE A 43 -2.68 12.22 4.68
CA ILE A 43 -2.19 10.86 4.90
C ILE A 43 -0.86 10.96 5.64
N ASP A 44 -0.62 10.01 6.54
CA ASP A 44 0.62 9.98 7.30
C ASP A 44 1.81 9.79 6.36
N ARG A 45 2.86 10.58 6.61
CA ARG A 45 4.06 10.61 5.77
C ARG A 45 4.74 9.24 5.71
N ASN A 46 4.70 8.50 6.82
CA ASN A 46 5.34 7.22 7.04
C ASN A 46 4.29 6.22 7.54
N GLU A 47 4.62 4.93 7.47
CA GLU A 47 3.87 3.89 8.17
C GLU A 47 3.84 4.16 9.68
N VAL A 48 2.83 3.61 10.37
CA VAL A 48 2.80 3.65 11.83
C VAL A 48 3.99 2.85 12.37
N THR A 49 4.78 3.44 13.26
CA THR A 49 5.94 2.76 13.86
C THR A 49 5.52 1.81 14.98
N TYR A 50 6.35 0.80 15.25
CA TYR A 50 6.20 -0.10 16.38
C TYR A 50 6.07 0.67 17.71
N GLU A 51 6.93 1.66 17.95
CA GLU A 51 6.89 2.45 19.18
C GLU A 51 5.58 3.24 19.35
N ALA A 52 5.05 3.80 18.26
CA ALA A 52 3.80 4.54 18.29
C ALA A 52 2.62 3.60 18.56
N PHE A 53 2.58 2.46 17.89
CA PHE A 53 1.55 1.45 18.09
C PHE A 53 1.61 0.84 19.50
N ARG A 54 2.80 0.60 20.05
CA ARG A 54 2.96 0.04 21.41
C ARG A 54 2.41 0.98 22.49
N ARG A 55 2.43 2.30 22.29
CA ARG A 55 1.75 3.25 23.21
C ARG A 55 0.23 3.04 23.23
N PHE A 56 -0.36 2.69 22.09
CA PHE A 56 -1.78 2.34 21.98
C PHE A 56 -2.09 0.93 22.50
N LYS A 57 -1.20 -0.05 22.27
CA LYS A 57 -1.34 -1.43 22.72
C LYS A 57 -0.11 -1.89 23.53
N PRO A 58 0.00 -1.52 24.82
CA PRO A 58 1.21 -1.72 25.62
C PRO A 58 1.65 -3.18 25.80
N LYS A 59 0.70 -4.12 25.70
CA LYS A 59 0.96 -5.57 25.80
C LYS A 59 1.45 -6.20 24.49
N LEU A 60 1.50 -5.45 23.38
CA LEU A 60 2.08 -5.94 22.13
C LEU A 60 3.60 -5.98 22.27
N GLU A 61 4.18 -7.13 21.92
CA GLU A 61 5.61 -7.36 21.95
C GLU A 61 6.01 -8.39 20.90
N TYR A 62 7.05 -8.07 20.13
CA TYR A 62 7.77 -9.00 19.25
C TYR A 62 9.19 -8.46 19.01
N ASP A 63 10.08 -9.32 18.53
CA ASP A 63 11.47 -8.97 18.28
C ASP A 63 11.58 -7.90 17.18
N ILE A 64 12.10 -6.73 17.57
CA ILE A 64 12.43 -5.61 16.69
C ILE A 64 13.90 -5.23 16.84
N LYS A 65 14.51 -4.67 15.79
CA LYS A 65 15.87 -4.12 15.86
C LYS A 65 15.86 -2.63 16.16
N ASP A 66 14.83 -1.92 15.69
CA ASP A 66 14.66 -0.49 15.91
C ASP A 66 13.19 -0.16 16.24
N PRO A 67 12.91 0.66 17.28
CA PRO A 67 11.54 1.07 17.62
C PRO A 67 10.79 1.81 16.50
N ARG A 68 11.53 2.37 15.53
CA ARG A 68 11.00 3.08 14.37
C ARG A 68 10.71 2.17 13.19
N GLU A 69 10.92 0.85 13.29
CA GLU A 69 10.40 -0.10 12.32
C GLU A 69 8.86 0.06 12.19
N PRO A 70 8.29 -0.17 11.01
CA PRO A 70 6.83 -0.18 10.85
C PRO A 70 6.21 -1.26 11.74
N ILE A 71 5.07 -0.96 12.35
CA ILE A 71 4.24 -1.97 12.98
C ILE A 71 3.80 -2.99 11.93
N ARG A 72 3.84 -4.26 12.29
CA ARG A 72 3.49 -5.39 11.41
C ARG A 72 2.86 -6.53 12.19
N GLY A 73 2.25 -7.50 11.50
CA GLY A 73 1.57 -8.61 12.17
C GLY A 73 0.28 -8.17 12.88
N VAL A 74 -0.34 -7.09 12.40
CA VAL A 74 -1.60 -6.55 12.91
C VAL A 74 -2.74 -6.86 11.94
N SER A 75 -3.90 -7.12 12.51
CA SER A 75 -5.14 -7.27 11.75
C SER A 75 -5.64 -5.92 11.24
N TRP A 76 -6.52 -5.94 10.24
CA TRP A 76 -7.17 -4.74 9.73
C TRP A 76 -7.92 -4.00 10.85
N TYR A 77 -8.59 -4.73 11.75
CA TYR A 77 -9.34 -4.14 12.86
C TYR A 77 -8.46 -3.39 13.85
N GLU A 78 -7.25 -3.89 14.13
CA GLU A 78 -6.30 -3.20 15.00
C GLU A 78 -5.75 -1.94 14.35
N ALA A 79 -5.45 -2.00 13.05
CA ALA A 79 -5.00 -0.86 12.27
C ALA A 79 -6.07 0.24 12.25
N ASP A 80 -7.33 -0.14 11.97
CA ASP A 80 -8.47 0.77 11.96
C ASP A 80 -8.74 1.38 13.34
N THR A 81 -8.76 0.56 14.40
CA THR A 81 -8.98 1.04 15.78
C THR A 81 -7.87 2.01 16.21
N TYR A 82 -6.61 1.74 15.85
CA TYR A 82 -5.51 2.67 16.12
C TYR A 82 -5.75 4.02 15.43
N CYS A 83 -6.06 4.03 14.13
CA CYS A 83 -6.32 5.29 13.43
C CYS A 83 -7.52 6.04 14.02
N LEU A 84 -8.61 5.34 14.36
CA LEU A 84 -9.78 5.93 15.00
C LEU A 84 -9.45 6.56 16.35
N SER A 85 -8.57 5.93 17.15
CA SER A 85 -8.14 6.47 18.45
C SER A 85 -7.42 7.82 18.35
N LEU A 86 -6.88 8.15 17.16
CA LEU A 86 -6.22 9.41 16.86
C LEU A 86 -7.15 10.42 16.16
N GLY A 87 -8.44 10.13 16.03
CA GLY A 87 -9.37 10.92 15.23
C GLY A 87 -9.04 10.89 13.73
N LYS A 88 -8.45 9.79 13.27
CA LYS A 88 -8.09 9.49 11.88
C LYS A 88 -8.87 8.25 11.40
N ARG A 89 -8.52 7.74 10.22
CA ARG A 89 -9.03 6.48 9.63
C ARG A 89 -7.93 5.81 8.82
N LEU A 90 -8.14 4.58 8.35
CA LEU A 90 -7.31 4.03 7.27
C LEU A 90 -7.55 4.81 5.95
N PRO A 91 -6.52 4.96 5.09
CA PRO A 91 -6.71 5.48 3.75
C PRO A 91 -7.59 4.54 2.93
N THR A 92 -8.37 5.08 2.00
CA THR A 92 -8.92 4.27 0.92
C THR A 92 -7.79 3.79 0.01
N GLU A 93 -8.01 2.71 -0.74
CA GLU A 93 -7.03 2.23 -1.73
C GLU A 93 -6.77 3.26 -2.83
N ILE A 94 -7.72 4.16 -3.06
CA ILE A 94 -7.69 5.20 -4.08
C ILE A 94 -6.84 6.37 -3.58
N GLU A 95 -7.05 6.82 -2.33
CA GLU A 95 -6.22 7.81 -1.66
C GLU A 95 -4.78 7.35 -1.53
N TRP A 96 -4.58 6.08 -1.17
CA TRP A 96 -3.24 5.49 -1.06
C TRP A 96 -2.50 5.56 -2.40
N GLU A 97 -3.14 5.16 -3.51
CA GLU A 97 -2.49 5.20 -4.82
C GLU A 97 -2.24 6.63 -5.29
N LYS A 98 -3.18 7.57 -5.11
CA LYS A 98 -2.93 8.98 -5.43
C LYS A 98 -1.74 9.50 -4.62
N ALA A 99 -1.70 9.23 -3.32
CA ALA A 99 -0.62 9.67 -2.43
C ALA A 99 0.76 9.13 -2.85
N ALA A 100 0.83 7.92 -3.39
CA ALA A 100 2.05 7.30 -3.87
C ALA A 100 2.45 7.75 -5.29
N ARG A 101 1.47 7.82 -6.18
CA ARG A 101 1.67 7.91 -7.63
C ARG A 101 1.69 9.35 -8.13
N GLY A 102 0.93 10.25 -7.52
CA GLY A 102 0.67 11.57 -8.11
C GLY A 102 -0.24 11.46 -9.33
N THR A 103 -0.02 12.34 -10.31
CA THR A 103 -0.91 12.54 -11.47
C THR A 103 -0.23 12.26 -12.82
N ASP A 104 0.98 11.70 -12.82
CA ASP A 104 1.80 11.49 -14.04
C ASP A 104 1.92 10.02 -14.45
N ASP A 105 1.00 9.19 -13.96
CA ASP A 105 0.86 7.78 -14.33
C ASP A 105 2.09 6.90 -14.07
N ARG A 106 3.05 7.32 -13.23
CA ARG A 106 4.24 6.52 -12.86
C ARG A 106 3.88 5.13 -12.30
N LEU A 107 4.73 4.13 -12.55
CA LEU A 107 4.53 2.76 -12.07
C LEU A 107 5.10 2.54 -10.68
N PHE A 108 6.17 3.25 -10.35
CA PHE A 108 6.86 3.28 -9.06
C PHE A 108 6.99 4.74 -8.62
N VAL A 109 7.20 5.01 -7.33
CA VAL A 109 7.33 6.39 -6.83
C VAL A 109 8.48 7.15 -7.49
N TRP A 110 9.49 6.45 -8.02
CA TRP A 110 10.64 7.03 -8.72
C TRP A 110 10.48 7.08 -10.25
N GLY A 111 9.37 6.64 -10.83
CA GLY A 111 9.11 6.69 -12.27
C GLY A 111 8.57 5.40 -12.85
N SER A 112 8.81 5.17 -14.14
CA SER A 112 8.28 4.01 -14.88
C SER A 112 9.21 2.79 -14.87
N GLU A 113 10.52 3.01 -14.74
CA GLU A 113 11.50 1.93 -14.82
C GLU A 113 11.76 1.33 -13.44
N PHE A 114 11.68 0.00 -13.34
CA PHE A 114 11.91 -0.69 -12.09
C PHE A 114 13.36 -0.51 -11.61
N ASN A 115 13.52 -0.11 -10.35
CA ASN A 115 14.83 0.01 -9.70
C ASN A 115 14.78 -0.56 -8.28
N LYS A 116 15.41 -1.72 -8.06
CA LYS A 116 15.41 -2.43 -6.78
C LYS A 116 16.11 -1.66 -5.64
N ASP A 117 16.98 -0.71 -5.95
CA ASP A 117 17.78 0.01 -4.97
C ASP A 117 17.05 1.25 -4.42
N LYS A 118 15.88 1.58 -4.99
CA LYS A 118 15.09 2.75 -4.61
C LYS A 118 14.16 2.52 -3.44
N ALA A 119 13.79 1.28 -3.13
CA ALA A 119 12.92 0.95 -2.00
C ALA A 119 13.41 -0.27 -1.22
N ASN A 120 12.78 -0.56 -0.09
CA ASN A 120 13.15 -1.71 0.72
C ASN A 120 12.45 -3.00 0.26
N PHE A 121 13.12 -3.73 -0.64
CA PHE A 121 12.77 -5.09 -1.05
C PHE A 121 13.67 -6.16 -0.40
N GLY A 122 14.41 -5.80 0.65
CA GLY A 122 15.36 -6.68 1.32
C GLY A 122 14.69 -7.77 2.15
N LYS A 123 15.48 -8.54 2.91
CA LYS A 123 14.98 -9.63 3.77
C LYS A 123 14.41 -9.17 5.12
N GLN A 124 14.50 -7.87 5.41
CA GLN A 124 14.13 -7.29 6.70
C GLN A 124 13.48 -5.93 6.47
N VAL A 125 12.58 -5.56 7.38
CA VAL A 125 12.04 -4.20 7.45
C VAL A 125 13.14 -3.22 7.83
N ARG A 126 12.95 -1.96 7.48
CA ARG A 126 13.80 -0.83 7.88
C ARG A 126 12.97 0.15 8.72
N PRO A 127 13.61 0.97 9.56
CA PRO A 127 12.95 2.13 10.13
C PRO A 127 12.21 2.94 9.07
N THR A 128 11.01 3.42 9.39
CA THR A 128 10.21 4.23 8.46
C THR A 128 10.95 5.52 8.07
N GLY A 129 10.80 5.95 6.84
CA GLY A 129 11.44 7.12 6.23
C GLY A 129 12.94 6.93 5.92
N ASN A 130 13.48 5.72 6.09
CA ASN A 130 14.93 5.46 5.97
C ASN A 130 15.35 4.96 4.58
N THR A 131 14.47 5.08 3.58
CA THR A 131 14.78 4.72 2.19
C THR A 131 14.61 5.94 1.28
N SER A 132 15.72 6.62 0.96
CA SER A 132 15.68 7.91 0.26
C SER A 132 15.17 7.87 -1.18
N GLY A 133 15.15 6.68 -1.80
CA GLY A 133 14.62 6.51 -3.15
C GLY A 133 13.09 6.34 -3.21
N ASP A 134 12.45 6.12 -2.07
CA ASP A 134 11.03 5.82 -1.96
C ASP A 134 10.29 7.02 -1.35
N ILE A 135 10.15 8.08 -2.16
CA ILE A 135 9.48 9.32 -1.79
C ILE A 135 8.54 9.70 -2.93
N SER A 136 7.25 9.76 -2.64
CA SER A 136 6.22 10.13 -3.60
C SER A 136 6.32 11.61 -4.02
N PRO A 137 5.65 12.03 -5.11
CA PRO A 137 5.52 13.45 -5.49
C PRO A 137 4.98 14.36 -4.39
N TYR A 138 4.23 13.78 -3.45
CA TYR A 138 3.63 14.49 -2.33
C TYR A 138 4.45 14.36 -1.02
N GLY A 139 5.67 13.80 -1.11
CA GLY A 139 6.60 13.67 0.02
C GLY A 139 6.29 12.51 0.97
N ILE A 140 5.41 11.59 0.58
CA ILE A 140 5.05 10.39 1.35
C ILE A 140 6.12 9.32 1.12
N GLN A 141 6.59 8.68 2.18
CA GLN A 141 7.74 7.77 2.15
C GLN A 141 7.32 6.31 2.25
N ASP A 142 8.19 5.42 1.75
CA ASP A 142 8.07 3.96 1.83
C ASP A 142 6.76 3.42 1.23
N MET A 143 6.37 3.92 0.05
CA MET A 143 5.15 3.48 -0.63
C MET A 143 5.39 2.28 -1.56
N ASN A 144 6.63 1.97 -1.95
CA ASN A 144 7.00 0.84 -2.81
C ASN A 144 7.82 -0.20 -2.03
N GLY A 145 7.35 -0.70 -0.90
CA GLY A 145 7.99 -1.81 -0.19
C GLY A 145 7.93 -1.63 1.32
N ASN A 146 8.96 -2.09 2.02
CA ASN A 146 9.02 -2.15 3.48
C ASN A 146 7.92 -3.05 4.07
N VAL A 147 6.67 -2.59 4.19
CA VAL A 147 5.51 -3.42 4.54
C VAL A 147 4.33 -3.09 3.63
N SER A 148 3.52 -4.11 3.34
CA SER A 148 2.24 -3.88 2.69
C SER A 148 1.28 -3.21 3.66
N GLU A 149 0.36 -2.40 3.15
CA GLU A 149 -0.47 -1.54 4.00
C GLU A 149 -1.95 -1.85 3.88
N TRP A 150 -2.61 -2.02 5.02
CA TRP A 150 -4.07 -2.07 5.11
C TRP A 150 -4.71 -0.79 4.60
N THR A 151 -5.73 -0.94 3.76
CA THR A 151 -6.62 0.15 3.32
C THR A 151 -8.05 -0.11 3.78
N SER A 152 -8.90 0.91 3.77
CA SER A 152 -10.30 0.80 4.23
C SER A 152 -11.20 0.02 3.26
N ASN A 153 -10.82 -0.08 1.99
CA ASN A 153 -11.64 -0.68 0.94
C ASN A 153 -11.79 -2.21 1.08
N TRP A 154 -13.01 -2.68 0.87
CA TRP A 154 -13.27 -4.09 0.55
C TRP A 154 -12.79 -4.39 -0.87
N TYR A 155 -12.30 -5.60 -1.10
CA TYR A 155 -11.85 -6.01 -2.43
C TYR A 155 -13.03 -6.19 -3.39
N GLN A 156 -13.17 -5.22 -4.29
CA GLN A 156 -14.20 -5.16 -5.32
C GLN A 156 -13.54 -4.97 -6.69
N PRO A 157 -14.20 -5.40 -7.78
CA PRO A 157 -13.74 -5.06 -9.12
C PRO A 157 -13.81 -3.55 -9.31
N TYR A 158 -12.88 -3.00 -10.09
CA TYR A 158 -13.02 -1.64 -10.57
C TYR A 158 -14.24 -1.52 -11.49
N LEU A 159 -14.86 -0.33 -11.53
CA LEU A 159 -15.99 -0.07 -12.41
C LEU A 159 -15.63 -0.42 -13.88
N ASN A 160 -16.48 -1.22 -14.53
CA ASN A 160 -16.29 -1.76 -15.89
C ASN A 160 -15.12 -2.75 -16.05
N SER A 161 -14.58 -3.31 -14.96
CA SER A 161 -13.61 -4.41 -15.03
C SER A 161 -14.23 -5.65 -15.69
N THR A 162 -13.53 -6.20 -16.68
CA THR A 162 -13.83 -7.52 -17.27
C THR A 162 -13.12 -8.66 -16.55
N HIS A 163 -12.12 -8.35 -15.71
CA HIS A 163 -11.43 -9.33 -14.89
C HIS A 163 -12.38 -9.96 -13.87
N LYS A 164 -12.26 -11.28 -13.68
CA LYS A 164 -13.06 -12.07 -12.74
C LYS A 164 -12.14 -12.68 -11.69
N ASP A 165 -12.41 -12.37 -10.44
CA ASP A 165 -11.75 -12.96 -9.27
C ASP A 165 -12.80 -13.57 -8.34
N LYS A 166 -12.55 -14.78 -7.84
CA LYS A 166 -13.45 -15.49 -6.91
C LYS A 166 -13.59 -14.78 -5.55
N LEU A 167 -12.67 -13.86 -5.24
CA LEU A 167 -12.63 -13.12 -3.98
C LEU A 167 -13.29 -11.74 -4.06
N PHE A 168 -13.71 -11.29 -5.25
CA PHE A 168 -14.52 -10.08 -5.37
C PHE A 168 -15.81 -10.19 -4.56
N GLY A 169 -16.12 -9.14 -3.79
CA GLY A 169 -17.29 -9.09 -2.92
C GLY A 169 -17.24 -10.04 -1.71
N LYS A 170 -16.10 -10.68 -1.44
CA LYS A 170 -15.89 -11.48 -0.24
C LYS A 170 -15.34 -10.62 0.90
N ASN A 171 -15.26 -11.22 2.10
CA ASN A 171 -14.78 -10.57 3.31
C ASN A 171 -13.24 -10.47 3.32
N VAL A 172 -12.68 -9.73 2.37
CA VAL A 172 -11.24 -9.43 2.26
C VAL A 172 -11.04 -7.95 1.97
N LYS A 173 -10.03 -7.36 2.61
CA LYS A 173 -9.65 -5.94 2.49
C LYS A 173 -8.46 -5.78 1.56
N VAL A 174 -8.39 -4.64 0.90
CA VAL A 174 -7.28 -4.33 -0.02
C VAL A 174 -6.03 -3.96 0.76
N LEU A 175 -4.91 -4.50 0.27
CA LEU A 175 -3.54 -4.25 0.70
C LEU A 175 -2.77 -3.57 -0.45
N ARG A 176 -1.90 -2.62 -0.13
CA ARG A 176 -1.10 -1.85 -1.10
C ARG A 176 0.40 -1.86 -0.80
N GLY A 177 1.21 -1.37 -1.74
CA GLY A 177 2.63 -1.04 -1.57
C GLY A 177 3.65 -2.17 -1.76
N GLY A 178 3.21 -3.43 -1.68
CA GLY A 178 4.13 -4.56 -1.60
C GLY A 178 4.91 -4.53 -0.29
N SER A 179 5.88 -5.43 -0.11
CA SER A 179 6.63 -5.54 1.15
C SER A 179 8.08 -5.88 0.93
N TYR A 180 8.85 -5.92 2.02
CA TYR A 180 10.13 -6.61 2.05
C TYR A 180 9.99 -8.08 1.59
N HIS A 181 11.06 -8.65 1.05
CA HIS A 181 11.12 -10.03 0.59
C HIS A 181 11.14 -11.00 1.78
N LYS A 182 10.09 -11.78 1.95
CA LYS A 182 10.12 -13.00 2.78
C LYS A 182 10.69 -14.16 1.98
N THR A 183 11.56 -14.97 2.56
CA THR A 183 12.22 -16.10 1.88
C THR A 183 11.27 -17.14 1.27
N GLU A 184 10.00 -17.17 1.69
CA GLU A 184 8.98 -18.15 1.28
C GLU A 184 8.18 -17.74 0.02
N HIS A 185 8.17 -16.44 -0.32
CA HIS A 185 7.54 -15.93 -1.52
C HIS A 185 8.59 -15.15 -2.32
N GLY A 186 8.96 -15.67 -3.49
CA GLY A 186 9.94 -15.03 -4.35
C GLY A 186 9.55 -13.58 -4.65
N PHE A 187 10.51 -12.67 -4.66
CA PHE A 187 10.29 -11.29 -5.08
C PHE A 187 9.83 -11.23 -6.53
N MET A 188 8.66 -10.65 -6.75
CA MET A 188 8.09 -10.36 -8.06
C MET A 188 7.93 -8.85 -8.19
N LYS A 189 8.57 -8.27 -9.22
CA LYS A 189 8.59 -6.81 -9.46
C LYS A 189 7.18 -6.25 -9.59
N GLU A 190 6.28 -7.04 -10.12
CA GLU A 190 4.87 -6.81 -10.35
C GLU A 190 4.13 -6.42 -9.07
N PHE A 191 4.48 -7.05 -7.94
CA PHE A 191 3.88 -6.79 -6.63
C PHE A 191 4.24 -5.43 -6.05
N THR A 192 5.20 -4.76 -6.67
CA THR A 192 5.72 -3.47 -6.23
C THR A 192 5.21 -2.33 -7.10
N ILE A 193 4.42 -2.59 -8.15
CA ILE A 193 3.79 -1.54 -8.94
C ILE A 193 2.77 -0.82 -8.05
N LEU A 194 2.70 0.51 -8.12
CA LEU A 194 1.84 1.32 -7.26
C LEU A 194 0.36 0.97 -7.39
N SER A 195 -0.07 0.58 -8.58
CA SER A 195 -1.45 0.16 -8.84
C SER A 195 -1.73 -1.30 -8.47
N TYR A 196 -0.72 -2.07 -8.06
CA TYR A 196 -0.92 -3.45 -7.63
C TYR A 196 -1.83 -3.51 -6.41
N ARG A 197 -2.79 -4.43 -6.43
CA ARG A 197 -3.74 -4.67 -5.34
C ARG A 197 -3.54 -6.09 -4.83
N ASN A 198 -3.10 -6.18 -3.58
CA ASN A 198 -3.18 -7.42 -2.83
C ASN A 198 -4.43 -7.38 -1.94
N PHE A 199 -4.77 -8.48 -1.30
CA PHE A 199 -5.93 -8.56 -0.43
C PHE A 199 -5.74 -9.61 0.65
N ALA A 200 -6.44 -9.44 1.77
CA ALA A 200 -6.41 -10.38 2.86
C ALA A 200 -7.69 -10.33 3.70
N PRO A 201 -8.10 -11.44 4.34
CA PRO A 201 -9.21 -11.40 5.29
C PRO A 201 -8.85 -10.47 6.47
N PRO A 202 -9.79 -9.63 6.95
CA PRO A 202 -9.47 -8.54 7.88
C PRO A 202 -9.05 -9.01 9.29
N LYS A 203 -9.28 -10.30 9.62
CA LYS A 203 -8.88 -10.89 10.90
C LYS A 203 -7.46 -11.45 10.89
N GLU A 204 -6.93 -11.73 9.70
CA GLU A 204 -5.61 -12.35 9.55
C GLU A 204 -4.50 -11.35 9.87
N ARG A 205 -3.36 -11.89 10.26
CA ARG A 205 -2.17 -11.14 10.66
C ARG A 205 -0.98 -11.63 9.85
N PHE A 206 -0.41 -10.74 9.05
CA PHE A 206 0.75 -11.07 8.23
C PHE A 206 1.97 -10.27 8.65
N TRP A 207 3.11 -10.94 8.79
CA TRP A 207 4.37 -10.33 9.25
C TRP A 207 5.03 -9.35 8.26
N ASP A 208 4.42 -9.15 7.10
CA ASP A 208 4.80 -8.18 6.07
C ASP A 208 3.74 -7.09 5.91
N THR A 209 2.70 -7.08 6.74
CA THR A 209 1.58 -6.16 6.61
C THR A 209 1.50 -5.26 7.83
N GLY A 210 1.60 -3.96 7.57
CA GLY A 210 1.39 -2.85 8.50
C GLY A 210 0.29 -1.93 7.98
N PHE A 211 0.40 -0.62 8.26
CA PHE A 211 -0.54 0.39 7.81
C PHE A 211 -0.03 1.81 8.06
N ARG A 212 -0.70 2.78 7.44
CA ARG A 212 -0.63 4.21 7.77
C ARG A 212 -2.04 4.77 7.94
N CYS A 213 -2.18 5.92 8.61
CA CYS A 213 -3.48 6.57 8.76
C CYS A 213 -3.69 7.72 7.77
N ALA A 214 -4.95 8.06 7.54
CA ALA A 214 -5.41 9.21 6.78
C ALA A 214 -6.48 9.98 7.55
N LYS A 215 -6.72 11.24 7.15
CA LYS A 215 -7.72 12.11 7.76
C LYS A 215 -8.34 13.00 6.67
N SER A 216 -9.66 13.01 6.59
CA SER A 216 -10.38 14.00 5.78
C SER A 216 -10.24 15.39 6.38
N LEU A 217 -10.38 16.45 5.57
CA LEU A 217 -10.49 17.81 6.08
C LEU A 217 -11.78 18.04 6.87
#